data_AF-A0A7X5C4B8-F1
#
_entry.id   AF-A0A7X5C4B8-F1
#
_cell.length_a   1.000
_cell.length_b   1.000
_cell.length_c   1.000
_cell.angle_alpha   90.00
_cell.angle_beta   90.00
_cell.angle_gamma   90.00
#
_symmetry.space_group_name_H-M   'P 1'
#
loop_
_entity.id
_entity.type
_entity.pdbx_description
1 polymer ?
#
loop_
_entity_poly.entity_id
_entity_poly.type
_entity_poly.pdbx_seq_one_letter_code
_entity_poly.pdbx_strand_id
1 'polypeptide(L)' 'MNLSQIYQYMIIAYVLLSWLPGLRDSFIGELLSKLVEPYLAPFRRFIPSIGGVIDISPIVALFALRFVAYGLIAVLDMFL' A
#
# COMPACT_ATOMS: atom_id res chain seq x y z
N MET A 1 7.66 8.09 -13.85
CA MET A 1 7.00 7.75 -12.58
C MET A 1 5.52 8.07 -12.72
N ASN A 2 4.63 7.08 -12.69
CA ASN A 2 3.18 7.31 -12.73
C ASN A 2 2.56 7.25 -11.31
N LEU A 3 1.28 7.60 -11.17
CA LEU A 3 0.62 7.70 -9.87
C LEU A 3 0.62 6.36 -9.11
N SER A 4 0.39 5.24 -9.80
CA SER A 4 0.39 3.91 -9.17
C SER A 4 1.77 3.52 -8.65
N GLN A 5 2.85 3.85 -9.36
CA GLN A 5 4.22 3.66 -8.88
C GLN A 5 4.53 4.51 -7.64
N ILE A 6 4.11 5.78 -7.63
CA ILE A 6 4.29 6.66 -6.47
C ILE A 6 3.60 6.04 -5.24
N TYR A 7 2.35 5.63 -5.39
CA TYR A 7 1.58 5.05 -4.31
C TYR A 7 2.12 3.68 -3.85
N GLN A 8 2.62 2.87 -4.79
CA GLN A 8 3.35 1.64 -4.47
C GLN A 8 4.58 1.92 -3.59
N TYR A 9 5.40 2.93 -3.93
CA TYR A 9 6.54 3.30 -3.11
C TYR A 9 6.12 3.86 -1.75
N MET A 10 5.01 4.59 -1.65
CA MET A 10 4.46 5.03 -0.37
C MET A 10 4.07 3.86 0.52
N ILE A 11 3.40 2.83 -0.02
CA ILE A 11 3.07 1.60 0.73
C ILE A 11 4.34 0.90 1.20
N ILE A 12 5.35 0.76 0.34
CA ILE A 12 6.63 0.14 0.70
C ILE A 12 7.32 0.94 1.81
N ALA A 13 7.43 2.25 1.66
CA ALA A 13 8.01 3.13 2.67
C ALA A 13 7.26 3.04 4.00
N TYR A 14 5.93 3.04 3.97
CA TYR A 14 5.09 2.87 5.16
C TYR A 14 5.37 1.56 5.90
N VAL A 15 5.47 0.44 5.17
CA VAL A 15 5.81 -0.86 5.75
C VAL A 15 7.21 -0.86 6.35
N LEU A 16 8.20 -0.32 5.65
CA LEU A 16 9.57 -0.23 6.16
C LEU A 16 9.67 0.65 7.42
N LEU A 17 8.94 1.77 7.44
CA LEU A 17 8.86 2.64 8.61
C LEU A 17 8.19 1.96 9.81
N SER A 18 7.27 1.03 9.58
CA SER A 18 6.65 0.27 10.69
C SER A 18 7.65 -0.56 11.49
N TRP A 19 8.82 -0.88 10.91
CA TRP A 19 9.91 -1.61 11.57
C TRP A 19 10.89 -0.68 12.31
N LEU A 20 10.74 0.64 12.15
CA LEU A 20 11.58 1.68 12.74
C LEU A 20 10.72 2.62 13.61
N PRO A 21 10.42 2.24 14.87
CA PRO A 21 9.43 2.93 15.70
C PRO A 21 9.65 4.43 15.82
N GLY A 22 10.90 4.87 16.02
CA GLY A 22 11.22 6.30 16.14
C GLY A 22 10.98 7.13 14.88
N LEU A 23 10.96 6.51 13.69
CA LEU A 23 10.63 7.20 12.44
C LEU A 23 9.14 7.14 12.11
N ARG A 24 8.43 6.11 12.59
CA ARG A 24 6.98 5.99 12.42
C ARG A 24 6.24 7.16 13.08
N ASP A 25 6.72 7.62 14.23
CA ASP A 25 6.14 8.74 14.98
C ASP A 25 6.59 10.12 14.47
N SER A 26 7.42 10.17 13.43
CA SER A 26 7.81 11.42 12.78
C SER A 26 6.67 11.98 11.93
N PHE A 27 6.75 13.27 11.59
CA PHE A 27 5.82 13.92 10.67
C PHE A 27 5.65 13.15 9.33
N ILE A 28 6.74 12.60 8.80
CA ILE A 28 6.72 11.83 7.54
C ILE A 28 5.99 10.50 7.75
N GLY A 29 6.24 9.82 8.87
CA GLY A 29 5.56 8.56 9.21
C GLY A 29 4.05 8.76 9.40
N GLU A 30 3.65 9.83 10.09
CA GLU A 30 2.23 10.17 10.27
C GLU A 30 1.55 10.54 8.95
N LEU A 31 2.24 11.31 8.08
CA LEU A 31 1.75 11.66 6.75
C LEU A 31 1.55 10.41 5.89
N LEU A 32 2.53 9.51 5.85
CA LEU A 32 2.42 8.25 5.11
C LEU A 32 1.29 7.38 5.66
N SER A 33 1.15 7.30 6.98
CA SER A 33 0.04 6.58 7.63
C SER A 33 -1.31 7.11 7.14
N LYS A 34 -1.54 8.43 7.19
CA LYS A 34 -2.79 9.06 6.74
C LYS A 34 -3.11 8.79 5.27
N LEU A 35 -2.09 8.72 4.42
CA LEU A 35 -2.26 8.49 2.99
C LEU A 35 -2.45 7.00 2.65
N VAL A 36 -1.79 6.09 3.36
CA VAL A 36 -1.71 4.67 3.02
C VAL A 36 -2.73 3.82 3.79
N GLU A 37 -3.01 4.14 5.06
CA GLU A 37 -3.90 3.35 5.92
C GLU A 37 -5.32 3.18 5.38
N PRO A 38 -5.99 4.20 4.81
CA PRO A 38 -7.34 4.03 4.26
C PRO A 38 -7.40 2.94 3.18
N TYR A 39 -6.30 2.75 2.44
CA TYR A 39 -6.19 1.69 1.44
C TYR A 39 -5.81 0.34 2.05
N LEU A 40 -4.90 0.28 3.02
CA LEU A 40 -4.46 -0.98 3.64
C LEU A 40 -5.48 -1.57 4.63
N ALA A 41 -6.27 -0.74 5.30
CA ALA A 41 -7.20 -1.17 6.35
C ALA A 41 -8.21 -2.23 5.89
N PRO A 42 -8.84 -2.13 4.70
CA PRO A 42 -9.66 -3.21 4.17
C PRO A 42 -8.90 -4.54 4.01
N PHE A 43 -7.67 -4.52 3.50
CA PHE A 43 -6.88 -5.74 3.32
C PHE A 43 -6.54 -6.40 4.64
N ARG A 44 -6.19 -5.63 5.68
CA ARG A 44 -5.95 -6.18 7.03
C ARG A 44 -7.18 -6.81 7.66
N ARG A 45 -8.38 -6.30 7.32
CA ARG A 45 -9.63 -6.88 7.80
C ARG A 45 -9.87 -8.29 7.23
N PHE A 46 -9.45 -8.53 5.99
CA PHE A 46 -9.63 -9.82 5.31
C PHE A 46 -8.43 -10.76 5.46
N ILE A 47 -7.23 -10.20 5.66
CA ILE A 47 -5.96 -10.91 5.68
C ILE A 47 -5.34 -10.73 7.06
N PRO A 48 -5.55 -11.68 7.99
CA PRO A 48 -4.96 -11.59 9.32
C PRO A 48 -3.43 -11.69 9.25
N SER A 49 -2.76 -11.02 10.19
CA SER A 49 -1.31 -11.11 10.35
C SER A 49 -0.88 -12.53 10.68
N ILE A 50 0.18 -13.03 10.03
CA ILE A 50 0.75 -14.34 10.34
C ILE A 50 1.41 -14.28 11.72
N GLY A 51 0.96 -15.14 12.63
CA GLY A 51 1.49 -15.22 14.00
C GLY A 51 1.28 -13.95 14.83
N GLY A 52 0.39 -13.04 14.43
CA GLY A 52 0.12 -11.78 15.14
C GLY A 52 1.15 -10.67 14.93
N VAL A 53 2.23 -10.93 14.17
CA VAL A 53 3.38 -10.01 14.05
C VAL A 53 3.67 -9.62 12.61
N ILE A 54 3.51 -10.56 11.66
CA ILE A 54 3.85 -10.32 10.25
C ILE A 54 2.59 -9.93 9.50
N ASP A 55 2.47 -8.63 9.21
CA ASP A 55 1.40 -8.10 8.36
C ASP A 55 1.72 -8.36 6.87
N ILE A 56 1.07 -9.38 6.30
CA ILE A 56 1.17 -9.71 4.87
C ILE A 56 0.19 -8.92 4.00
N SER A 57 -0.74 -8.16 4.60
CA SER A 57 -1.75 -7.39 3.87
C SER A 57 -1.15 -6.39 2.87
N PRO A 58 0.00 -5.72 3.10
CA PRO A 58 0.57 -4.79 2.14
C PRO A 58 0.99 -5.47 0.83
N ILE A 59 1.45 -6.73 0.90
CA ILE A 59 1.83 -7.49 -0.29
C ILE A 59 0.61 -7.69 -1.18
N VAL A 60 -0.50 -8.14 -0.60
CA VAL A 60 -1.74 -8.37 -1.36
C VAL A 60 -2.33 -7.05 -1.85
N ALA A 61 -2.28 -6.00 -1.04
CA ALA A 61 -2.70 -4.66 -1.42
C ALA A 61 -1.87 -4.12 -2.62
N LEU A 62 -0.57 -4.39 -2.66
CA LEU A 62 0.29 -4.03 -3.80
C LEU A 62 -0.08 -4.81 -5.07
N PHE A 63 -0.37 -6.11 -4.96
CA PHE A 63 -0.86 -6.88 -6.11
C PHE A 63 -2.18 -6.36 -6.63
N ALA A 64 -3.14 -6.07 -5.75
CA ALA A 64 -4.43 -5.49 -6.11
C ALA A 64 -4.26 -4.11 -6.79
N LEU A 65 -3.40 -3.25 -6.25
CA LEU A 65 -3.11 -1.94 -6.83
C LEU A 65 -2.59 -2.06 -8.26
N ARG A 66 -1.61 -2.95 -8.49
CA ARG A 66 -1.03 -3.18 -9.80
C ARG A 66 -2.05 -3.77 -10.77
N PHE A 67 -2.84 -4.74 -10.32
CA PHE A 67 -3.88 -5.36 -11.13
C PHE A 67 -4.91 -4.34 -11.60
N VAL A 68 -5.41 -3.49 -10.70
CA VAL A 68 -6.37 -2.42 -11.04
C VAL A 68 -5.74 -1.40 -11.98
N ALA A 69 -4.50 -0.97 -11.72
CA ALA A 69 -3.83 0.01 -12.55
C ALA A 69 -3.61 -0.49 -13.99
N TYR A 70 -3.11 -1.72 -14.16
CA TYR A 70 -2.91 -2.30 -15.49
C TYR A 70 -4.24 -2.62 -16.18
N GLY A 71 -5.23 -3.14 -15.43
CA GLY A 71 -6.56 -3.40 -15.96
C GLY A 71 -7.24 -2.14 -16.46
N LEU A 72 -7.14 -1.04 -15.71
CA LEU A 72 -7.68 0.26 -16.13
C LEU A 72 -7.03 0.74 -17.43
N ILE A 73 -5.70 0.69 -17.52
CA ILE A 73 -4.98 1.08 -18.74
C ILE A 73 -5.41 0.20 -19.92
N ALA A 74 -5.44 -1.13 -19.75
CA ALA A 74 -5.84 -2.04 -20.81
C ALA A 74 -7.28 -1.80 -21.30
N VAL A 75 -8.20 -1.47 -20.39
CA VAL A 75 -9.59 -1.12 -20.77
C VAL A 75 -9.64 0.20 -21.52
N LEU A 76 -8.91 1.22 -21.07
CA LEU A 76 -8.85 2.51 -21.76
C LEU A 76 -8.27 2.37 -23.17
N ASP A 77 -7.19 1.60 -23.32
CA ASP A 77 -6.54 1.29 -24.60
C ASP A 77 -7.44 0.50 -25.56
N MET A 78 -8.50 -0.15 -25.07
CA MET A 78 -9.47 -0.83 -25.93
C MET A 78 -10.42 0.14 -26.65
N PHE A 79 -10.63 1.33 -26.07
CA PHE A 79 -11.60 2.32 -26.57
C PHE A 79 -10.97 3.53 -27.25
N LEU A 80 -9.68 3.77 -27.03
CA LEU A 80 -8.89 4.85 -27.63
C LEU A 80 -8.12 4.35 -28.86
#